data_AF-A0A961NK74-F1
#
_entry.id   AF-A0A961NK74-F1
#
_cell.length_a   1.000
_cell.length_b   1.000
_cell.length_c   1.000
_cell.angle_alpha   90.00
_cell.angle_beta   90.00
_cell.angle_gamma   90.00
#
_symmetry.space_group_name_H-M   'P 1'
#
loop_
_entity.id
_entity.type
_entity.pdbx_description
1 polymer ?
#
loop_
_entity_poly.entity_id
_entity_poly.type
_entity_poly.pdbx_seq_one_letter_code
_entity_poly.pdbx_strand_id
1 'polypeptide(L)'
;MALLQKDLPITLCPLKDNPEGFKYQGLLKKVDREFILVDTGDSLELARNMDLTVEFRVQDNNFRFETSVANLAGTRGLLLRKPQVIHRSRVREGP
;
A
#
# COMPACT_ATOMS: atom_id res chain seq x y z
N MET A 1 -18.70 -1.84 6.94
CA MET A 1 -17.38 -2.49 7.16
C MET A 1 -16.28 -1.56 6.69
N ALA A 2 -15.22 -1.37 7.48
CA ALA A 2 -14.07 -0.57 7.06
C ALA A 2 -13.19 -1.38 6.08
N LEU A 3 -12.84 -0.79 4.95
CA LEU A 3 -12.06 -1.44 3.88
C LEU A 3 -10.60 -1.68 4.27
N LEU A 4 -9.98 -0.71 4.95
CA LEU A 4 -8.61 -0.79 5.44
C LEU A 4 -8.63 -1.29 6.88
N GLN A 5 -8.30 -2.57 7.06
CA GLN A 5 -8.32 -3.24 8.35
C GLN A 5 -6.91 -3.49 8.85
N LYS A 6 -6.76 -3.59 10.18
CA LYS A 6 -5.48 -3.96 10.80
C LYS A 6 -5.05 -5.35 10.31
N ASP A 7 -3.75 -5.50 10.07
CA ASP A 7 -3.06 -6.68 9.55
C ASP A 7 -3.51 -7.11 8.15
N LEU A 8 -4.10 -6.19 7.37
CA LEU A 8 -4.42 -6.41 5.96
C LEU A 8 -3.14 -6.50 5.13
N PRO A 9 -2.90 -7.60 4.38
CA PRO A 9 -1.79 -7.70 3.45
C PRO A 9 -1.95 -6.73 2.29
N ILE A 10 -0.88 -5.99 2.00
CA ILE A 10 -0.81 -5.05 0.90
C ILE A 10 0.48 -5.24 0.10
N THR A 11 0.43 -4.88 -1.18
CA THR A 11 1.59 -4.79 -2.06
C THR A 11 1.84 -3.32 -2.40
N LEU A 12 3.10 -2.88 -2.27
CA LEU A 12 3.58 -1.55 -2.60
C LEU A 12 4.39 -1.62 -3.89
N CYS A 13 4.03 -0.80 -4.87
CA CYS A 13 4.66 -0.75 -6.19
C CYS A 13 5.12 0.69 -6.45
N PRO A 14 6.44 0.99 -6.45
CA PRO A 14 6.91 2.31 -6.84
C PRO A 14 6.49 2.67 -8.27
N LEU A 15 6.00 3.90 -8.45
CA LEU A 15 5.53 4.42 -9.73
C LEU A 15 6.66 5.00 -10.59
N LYS A 16 7.71 5.52 -9.95
CA LYS A 16 8.88 6.14 -10.60
C LYS A 16 10.13 5.36 -10.26
N ASP A 17 11.11 5.41 -11.16
CA ASP A 17 12.43 4.79 -11.00
C ASP A 17 12.36 3.28 -10.68
N ASN A 18 11.36 2.60 -11.26
CA ASN A 18 11.11 1.17 -11.07
C ASN A 18 11.09 0.38 -12.40
N PRO A 19 12.16 0.45 -13.23
CA PRO A 19 12.20 -0.22 -14.52
C PRO A 19 12.16 -1.75 -14.40
N GLU A 20 12.64 -2.30 -13.29
CA GLU A 20 12.68 -3.74 -13.01
C GLU A 20 11.37 -4.27 -12.42
N GLY A 21 10.40 -3.38 -12.15
CA GLY A 21 9.07 -3.78 -11.68
C GLY A 21 9.05 -4.33 -10.25
N PHE A 22 9.93 -3.83 -9.38
CA PHE A 22 9.97 -4.19 -7.97
C PHE A 22 8.63 -3.98 -7.28
N LYS A 23 8.28 -4.95 -6.45
CA LYS A 23 7.10 -4.93 -5.59
C LYS A 23 7.51 -5.31 -4.19
N TYR A 24 6.98 -4.60 -3.21
CA TYR A 24 7.24 -4.85 -1.80
C TYR A 24 5.98 -5.33 -1.11
N GLN A 25 6.10 -6.29 -0.20
CA GLN A 25 4.98 -6.76 0.60
C GLN A 25 4.95 -6.00 1.92
N GLY A 26 3.76 -5.81 2.47
CA GLY A 26 3.59 -5.20 3.78
C GLY A 26 2.25 -5.55 4.41
N LEU A 27 2.13 -5.21 5.69
CA LEU A 27 0.92 -5.35 6.48
C LEU A 27 0.46 -3.98 6.94
N LEU A 28 -0.81 -3.67 6.69
CA LEU A 28 -1.42 -2.46 7.23
C LEU A 28 -1.53 -2.57 8.75
N LYS A 29 -0.86 -1.68 9.50
CA LYS A 29 -0.90 -1.70 10.97
C LYS A 29 -1.91 -0.72 11.54
N LYS A 30 -2.04 0.45 10.93
CA LYS A 30 -2.93 1.51 11.42
C LYS A 30 -3.36 2.42 10.28
N VAL A 31 -4.60 2.90 10.35
CA VAL A 31 -5.09 4.00 9.50
C VAL A 31 -5.52 5.14 10.41
N ASP A 32 -4.90 6.29 10.25
CA ASP A 32 -5.25 7.53 10.93
C ASP A 32 -5.99 8.49 9.97
N ARG A 33 -6.20 9.74 10.42
CA ARG A 33 -6.85 10.77 9.61
C ARG A 33 -6.04 11.13 8.36
N GLU A 34 -4.73 11.22 8.50
CA GLU A 34 -3.81 11.71 7.46
C GLU A 34 -2.90 10.64 6.88
N PHE A 35 -2.61 9.58 7.64
CA PHE A 35 -1.60 8.59 7.28
C PHE A 35 -2.10 7.15 7.41
N ILE A 36 -1.44 6.27 6.66
CA ILE A 36 -1.52 4.82 6.78
C ILE A 36 -0.16 4.33 7.24
N LEU A 37 -0.10 3.60 8.35
CA LEU A 37 1.09 2.92 8.83
C LEU A 37 1.12 1.50 8.27
N VAL A 38 2.21 1.18 7.61
CA VAL A 38 2.52 -0.13 7.02
C VAL A 38 3.76 -0.69 7.70
N ASP A 39 3.76 -1.99 7.97
CA ASP A 39 4.94 -2.75 8.35
C ASP A 39 5.39 -3.59 7.16
N THR A 40 6.61 -3.40 6.71
CA THR A 40 7.16 -4.04 5.50
C THR A 40 7.90 -5.34 5.81
N GLY A 41 8.00 -5.75 7.08
CA GLY A 41 8.72 -6.95 7.51
C GLY A 41 10.24 -6.79 7.50
N ASP A 42 10.77 -6.16 6.45
CA ASP A 42 12.19 -5.83 6.27
C ASP A 42 12.42 -4.34 6.09
N SER A 43 13.68 -3.91 6.23
CA SER A 43 14.08 -2.53 5.95
C SER A 43 13.99 -2.27 4.46
N LEU A 44 13.16 -1.30 4.06
CA LEU A 44 13.05 -0.86 2.68
C LEU A 44 13.70 0.51 2.51
N GLU A 45 14.50 0.64 1.46
CA GLU A 45 15.06 1.93 1.04
C GLU A 45 14.08 2.64 0.09
N LEU A 46 12.93 3.06 0.62
CA LEU A 46 11.99 3.92 -0.10
C LEU A 46 12.24 5.39 0.23
N ALA A 47 12.44 6.21 -0.79
CA ALA A 47 12.65 7.63 -0.60
C ALA A 47 11.38 8.33 -0.09
N ARG A 48 11.57 9.38 0.72
CA ARG A 48 10.47 10.30 1.08
C ARG A 48 9.87 10.93 -0.18
N ASN A 49 8.56 11.14 -0.17
CA ASN A 49 7.75 11.63 -1.28
C ASN A 49 7.80 10.76 -2.54
N MET A 50 8.32 9.54 -2.46
CA MET A 50 8.21 8.58 -3.55
C MET A 50 6.74 8.20 -3.76
N ASP A 51 6.28 8.29 -5.00
CA ASP A 51 4.93 7.91 -5.40
C ASP A 51 4.85 6.39 -5.54
N LEU A 52 3.81 5.79 -4.94
CA LEU A 52 3.56 4.37 -4.90
C LEU A 52 2.12 4.08 -5.33
N THR A 53 1.95 2.96 -6.01
CA THR A 53 0.67 2.25 -6.08
C THR A 53 0.60 1.25 -4.93
N VAL A 54 -0.52 1.23 -4.21
CA VAL A 54 -0.84 0.20 -3.21
C VAL A 54 -1.94 -0.69 -3.76
N GLU A 55 -1.74 -2.00 -3.69
CA GLU A 55 -2.70 -3.03 -4.11
C GLU A 55 -3.02 -3.95 -2.94
N PHE A 56 -4.29 -4.31 -2.78
CA PHE A 56 -4.72 -5.29 -1.79
C PHE A 56 -6.02 -5.95 -2.20
N ARG A 57 -6.35 -7.08 -1.57
CA ARG A 57 -7.51 -7.88 -1.94
C ARG A 57 -8.41 -8.07 -0.72
N VAL A 58 -9.71 -7.88 -0.92
CA VAL A 58 -10.73 -8.17 0.10
C VAL A 58 -11.85 -8.94 -0.59
N GLN A 59 -12.03 -10.20 -0.19
CA GLN A 59 -12.95 -11.14 -0.85
C GLN A 59 -12.62 -11.22 -2.36
N ASP A 60 -13.64 -11.09 -3.22
CA ASP A 60 -13.50 -11.21 -4.68
C ASP A 60 -13.09 -9.90 -5.37
N ASN A 61 -12.68 -8.90 -4.58
CA ASN A 61 -12.36 -7.57 -5.08
C ASN A 61 -10.88 -7.25 -4.90
N ASN A 62 -10.28 -6.75 -5.97
CA ASN A 62 -8.99 -6.10 -5.93
C ASN A 62 -9.21 -4.61 -5.71
N PHE A 63 -8.42 -4.04 -4.81
CA PHE A 63 -8.41 -2.62 -4.52
C PHE A 63 -7.04 -2.07 -4.85
N ARG A 64 -7.03 -0.87 -5.44
CA ARG A 64 -5.82 -0.16 -5.81
C ARG A 64 -5.98 1.32 -5.50
N PHE A 65 -4.94 1.94 -4.98
CA PHE A 65 -4.86 3.38 -4.86
C PHE A 65 -3.43 3.88 -5.03
N GLU A 66 -3.29 5.14 -5.43
CA GLU A 66 -2.00 5.82 -5.49
C GLU A 66 -1.79 6.65 -4.22
N THR A 67 -0.55 6.72 -3.76
CA THR A 67 -0.13 7.46 -2.57
C THR A 67 1.34 7.86 -2.70
N SER A 68 1.87 8.56 -1.70
CA SER A 68 3.29 8.80 -1.56
C SER A 68 3.79 8.50 -0.14
N VAL A 69 5.09 8.17 -0.06
CA VAL A 69 5.79 7.96 1.21
C VAL A 69 5.86 9.29 1.95
N ALA A 70 5.15 9.40 3.07
CA ALA A 70 5.23 10.55 3.94
C ALA A 70 6.53 10.51 4.77
N ASN A 71 6.81 9.35 5.38
CA ASN A 71 8.00 9.16 6.19
C ASN A 71 8.33 7.67 6.40
N LEU A 72 9.57 7.40 6.80
CA LEU A 72 9.94 6.12 7.40
C LEU A 72 9.60 6.17 8.91
N ALA A 73 9.03 5.10 9.44
CA ALA A 73 8.64 4.94 10.83
C ALA A 73 9.44 3.80 11.48
N GLY A 74 10.66 4.12 11.94
CA GLY A 74 11.59 3.12 12.44
C GLY A 74 12.20 2.27 11.31
N THR A 75 12.65 1.06 11.63
CA THR A 75 13.40 0.20 10.68
C THR A 75 12.51 -0.49 9.64
N ARG A 76 11.25 -0.81 10.01
CA ARG A 76 10.34 -1.61 9.18
C ARG A 76 8.99 -0.92 8.92
N GLY A 77 8.78 0.25 9.53
CA GLY A 77 7.55 0.99 9.38
C GLY A 77 7.63 1.99 8.24
N LEU A 78 6.55 2.09 7.49
CA LEU A 78 6.38 3.05 6.41
C LEU A 78 5.09 3.82 6.63
N LEU A 79 5.18 5.16 6.67
CA LEU A 79 4.03 6.05 6.70
C LEU A 79 3.70 6.50 5.29
N LEU A 80 2.51 6.12 4.83
CA LEU A 80 1.95 6.53 3.55
C LEU A 80 0.90 7.61 3.78
N ARG A 81 0.80 8.56 2.84
CA ARG A 81 -0.32 9.51 2.85
C ARG A 81 -1.63 8.77 2.61
N LYS A 82 -2.70 9.22 3.25
CA LYS A 82 -4.02 8.65 2.98
C LYS A 82 -4.44 8.97 1.53
N PRO A 83 -4.90 7.97 0.75
CA PRO A 83 -5.34 8.22 -0.61
C PRO A 83 -6.64 9.03 -0.65
N GLN A 84 -6.80 9.83 -1.70
CA GLN A 84 -8.07 10.53 -1.96
C GLN A 84 -9.10 9.61 -2.65
N VAL A 85 -8.62 8.68 -3.46
CA VAL A 85 -9.46 7.77 -4.26
C VAL A 85 -8.94 6.35 -4.10
N ILE A 86 -9.87 5.40 -3.93
CA ILE A 86 -9.58 3.96 -3.95
C ILE A 86 -10.38 3.34 -5.08
N HIS A 87 -9.67 2.74 -6.04
CA HIS A 87 -10.26 2.02 -7.15
C HIS A 87 -10.56 0.59 -6.73
N ARG A 88 -11.70 0.07 -7.19
CA ARG A 88 -12.15 -1.31 -6.96
C ARG A 88 -12.38 -1.99 -8.29
N SER A 89 -11.86 -3.20 -8.45
CA SER A 89 -12.19 -4.10 -9.55
C SER A 89 -12.61 -5.46 -9.00
N ARG A 90 -13.48 -6.16 -9.71
CA ARG A 90 -13.91 -7.52 -9.35
C ARG A 90 -13.11 -8.52 -10.17
N VAL A 91 -12.63 -9.56 -9.52
CA VAL A 91 -12.00 -10.68 -10.22
C VAL A 91 -13.12 -11.39 -10.97
N ARG A 92 -13.04 -11.44 -12.30
CA ARG A 92 -13.98 -12.26 -13.07
C ARG A 92 -13.64 -13.71 -12.79
N GLU A 93 -14.60 -14.45 -12.27
CA GLU A 93 -14.64 -15.89 -12.47
C GLU A 93 -14.81 -16.10 -13.99
N GLY A 94 -13.93 -16.90 -14.60
CA GLY A 94 -13.99 -17.20 -16.02
C GLY A 94 -15.32 -17.89 -16.40
N PRO A 95 -15.64 -18.00 -17.70
CA PRO A 95 -16.78 -18.78 -18.16
C PRO A 95 -16.66 -20.25 -17.76
#